data_AF-A0A1E4BYR0-F1
#
_entry.id   AF-A0A1E4BYR0-F1
#
_cell.length_a   1.000
_cell.length_b   1.000
_cell.length_c   1.000
_cell.angle_alpha   90.00
_cell.angle_beta   90.00
_cell.angle_gamma   90.00
#
_symmetry.space_group_name_H-M   'P 1'
#
loop_
_entity.id
_entity.type
_entity.pdbx_description
1 polymer ?
#
loop_
_entity_poly.entity_id
_entity_poly.type
_entity_poly.pdbx_seq_one_letter_code
_entity_poly.pdbx_strand_id
1 'polypeptide(L)'
;MSSDQTLRPNAEVRVGDVTFGARRPVAVFAGPCQMESRAHALEMASALKEIAARLGLGLVYKTSFDKANRTSLSGKRGMGLSAALDVFSEIRSSLGLPVVTDVHEAAQCATLAEVVDVLQIPAFMCRQTDLLVAAAKTGRVVKVKKGQFLAPWDMKNVVAKITGSGNPNVLVTERGASFGYNTLVVDMRSLPIMAETGAPVIFDATHS
;
A
#
# COMPACT_ATOMS: atom_id res chain seq x y z
N MET A 1 1.16 -5.90 -37.19
CA MET A 1 0.62 -4.53 -37.07
C MET A 1 0.55 -4.19 -35.60
N SER A 2 1.15 -3.04 -35.26
CA SER A 2 1.59 -2.55 -33.94
C SER A 2 0.51 -2.54 -32.85
N SER A 3 0.86 -3.03 -31.65
CA SER A 3 0.31 -2.50 -30.38
C SER A 3 1.09 -3.01 -29.15
N ASP A 4 2.41 -2.81 -29.09
CA ASP A 4 3.11 -2.80 -27.79
C ASP A 4 2.83 -1.46 -27.09
N GLN A 5 1.56 -1.20 -26.82
CA GLN A 5 1.18 -0.11 -25.93
C GLN A 5 1.36 -0.64 -24.52
N THR A 6 2.59 -0.50 -24.02
CA THR A 6 2.90 -0.69 -22.61
C THR A 6 1.93 0.17 -21.80
N LEU A 7 1.09 -0.50 -21.02
CA LEU A 7 0.10 0.15 -20.16
C LEU A 7 0.83 1.15 -19.26
N ARG A 8 0.35 2.40 -19.25
CA ARG A 8 0.87 3.45 -18.37
C ARG A 8 0.11 3.44 -17.05
N PRO A 9 0.74 3.82 -15.93
CA PRO A 9 0.02 3.97 -14.67
C PRO A 9 -1.00 5.11 -14.79
N ASN A 10 -2.11 4.98 -14.07
CA ASN A 10 -3.10 6.04 -13.96
C ASN A 10 -2.54 7.19 -13.12
N ALA A 11 -2.59 8.42 -13.65
CA ALA A 11 -2.18 9.63 -12.92
C ALA A 11 -3.09 9.94 -11.71
N GLU A 12 -4.29 9.37 -11.71
CA GLU A 12 -5.24 9.41 -10.60
C GLU A 12 -5.76 8.00 -10.33
N VAL A 13 -5.66 7.55 -9.08
CA VAL A 13 -6.07 6.20 -8.67
C VAL A 13 -7.18 6.31 -7.63
N ARG A 14 -8.33 5.72 -7.93
CA ARG A 14 -9.51 5.69 -7.04
C ARG A 14 -9.50 4.44 -6.16
N VAL A 15 -9.74 4.62 -4.87
CA VAL A 15 -9.85 3.59 -3.83
C VAL A 15 -11.14 3.86 -3.04
N GLY A 16 -12.21 3.13 -3.34
CA GLY A 16 -13.54 3.49 -2.83
C GLY A 16 -13.92 4.91 -3.30
N ASP A 17 -14.21 5.80 -2.36
CA ASP A 17 -14.51 7.22 -2.64
C ASP A 17 -13.30 8.15 -2.51
N VAL A 18 -12.11 7.59 -2.26
CA VAL A 18 -10.86 8.36 -2.15
C VAL A 18 -10.12 8.34 -3.48
N THR A 19 -9.67 9.49 -3.96
CA THR A 19 -8.85 9.59 -5.19
C THR A 19 -7.47 10.13 -4.86
N PHE A 20 -6.44 9.35 -5.17
CA PHE A 20 -5.03 9.74 -5.04
C PHE A 20 -4.51 10.29 -6.36
N GLY A 21 -3.89 11.47 -6.33
CA GLY A 21 -3.28 12.10 -7.49
C GLY A 21 -2.57 13.40 -7.11
N ALA A 22 -1.57 13.82 -7.88
CA ALA A 22 -0.73 14.98 -7.56
C ALA A 22 -1.51 16.32 -7.51
N ARG A 23 -2.66 16.39 -8.17
CA ARG A 23 -3.54 17.58 -8.23
C ARG A 23 -4.84 17.40 -7.43
N ARG A 24 -4.91 16.40 -6.56
CA ARG A 24 -6.07 16.11 -5.70
C ARG A 24 -5.82 16.61 -4.28
N PRO A 25 -6.88 16.86 -3.49
CA PRO A 25 -6.74 17.07 -2.06
C PRO A 25 -5.96 15.93 -1.40
N VAL A 26 -5.23 16.24 -0.32
CA VAL A 26 -4.49 15.23 0.43
C VAL A 26 -5.46 14.19 0.98
N ALA A 27 -5.10 12.92 0.79
CA ALA A 27 -5.77 11.77 1.38
C ALA A 27 -4.74 10.90 2.12
N VAL A 28 -5.20 10.13 3.11
CA VAL A 28 -4.33 9.41 4.03
C VAL A 28 -4.62 7.92 4.03
N PHE A 29 -3.54 7.14 4.10
CA PHE A 29 -3.58 5.76 4.55
C PHE A 29 -3.22 5.75 6.03
N ALA A 30 -4.16 5.42 6.91
CA ALA A 30 -3.95 5.54 8.36
C ALA A 30 -4.58 4.37 9.12
N GLY A 31 -3.94 3.99 10.22
CA GLY A 31 -4.38 2.91 11.10
C GLY A 31 -3.20 2.27 11.83
N PRO A 32 -3.46 1.24 12.66
CA PRO A 32 -2.42 0.65 13.48
C PRO A 32 -1.37 -0.10 12.65
N CYS A 33 -0.20 -0.31 13.24
CA CYS A 33 0.87 -1.06 12.60
C CYS A 33 0.44 -2.49 12.26
N GLN A 34 -0.36 -3.10 13.12
CA GLN A 34 -0.81 -4.49 13.05
C GLN A 34 -2.24 -4.61 13.59
N MET A 35 -2.99 -5.59 13.10
CA MET A 35 -4.32 -5.94 13.60
C MET A 35 -4.18 -6.79 14.86
N GLU A 36 -4.41 -6.18 16.02
CA GLU A 36 -4.25 -6.81 17.33
C GLU A 36 -5.47 -7.64 17.74
N SER A 37 -6.67 -7.11 17.49
CA SER A 37 -7.95 -7.80 17.70
C SER A 37 -9.03 -7.15 16.83
N ARG A 38 -10.16 -7.85 16.65
CA ARG A 38 -11.34 -7.29 15.98
C ARG A 38 -11.84 -6.00 16.65
N ALA A 39 -11.95 -5.99 17.98
CA ALA A 39 -12.43 -4.83 18.74
C ALA A 39 -11.51 -3.61 18.52
N HIS A 40 -10.20 -3.81 18.66
CA HIS A 40 -9.20 -2.76 18.43
C HIS A 40 -9.25 -2.24 16.99
N ALA A 41 -9.41 -3.13 16.00
CA ALA A 41 -9.48 -2.73 14.60
C ALA A 41 -10.71 -1.86 14.29
N LEU A 42 -11.89 -2.24 14.81
CA LEU A 42 -13.12 -1.47 14.62
C LEU A 42 -13.08 -0.13 15.36
N GLU A 43 -12.57 -0.10 16.59
CA GLU A 43 -12.39 1.14 17.37
C GLU A 43 -11.49 2.12 16.63
N MET A 44 -10.31 1.67 16.18
CA MET A 44 -9.35 2.50 15.43
C MET A 44 -9.94 2.99 14.12
N ALA A 45 -10.60 2.10 13.35
CA ALA A 45 -11.21 2.47 12.09
C ALA A 45 -12.34 3.51 12.29
N SER A 46 -13.18 3.35 13.31
CA SER A 46 -14.26 4.29 13.64
C SER A 46 -13.70 5.67 14.02
N ALA A 47 -12.75 5.71 14.95
CA ALA A 47 -12.15 6.96 15.40
C ALA A 47 -11.44 7.72 14.26
N LEU A 48 -10.71 7.01 13.40
CA LEU A 48 -10.07 7.61 12.23
C LEU A 48 -11.09 8.14 11.22
N LYS A 49 -12.20 7.43 11.00
CA LYS A 49 -13.30 7.89 10.14
C LYS A 49 -13.89 9.21 10.64
N GLU A 50 -14.18 9.31 11.93
CA GLU A 50 -14.71 10.54 12.53
C GLU A 50 -13.75 11.72 12.38
N ILE A 51 -12.46 11.49 12.65
CA ILE A 51 -11.42 12.52 12.51
C ILE A 51 -11.29 12.97 11.05
N ALA A 52 -11.22 12.01 10.11
CA ALA A 52 -11.08 12.30 8.69
C ALA A 52 -12.30 13.06 8.15
N ALA A 53 -13.52 12.67 8.55
CA ALA A 53 -14.75 13.36 8.19
C ALA A 53 -14.78 14.80 8.70
N ARG A 54 -14.41 15.03 9.96
CA ARG A 54 -14.32 16.38 10.54
C ARG A 54 -13.32 17.28 9.81
N LEU A 55 -12.22 16.70 9.32
CA LEU A 55 -11.18 17.43 8.60
C LEU A 55 -11.42 17.51 7.08
N GLY A 56 -12.43 16.83 6.54
CA GLY A 56 -12.66 16.73 5.10
C GLY A 56 -11.55 15.99 4.34
N LEU A 57 -10.83 15.06 4.99
CA LEU A 57 -9.74 14.28 4.40
C LEU A 57 -10.25 12.93 3.89
N GLY A 58 -9.76 12.50 2.72
CA GLY A 58 -9.96 11.12 2.26
C GLY A 58 -9.18 10.14 3.15
N LEU A 59 -9.82 9.05 3.57
CA LEU A 59 -9.23 8.02 4.43
C LEU A 59 -9.34 6.64 3.80
N VAL A 60 -8.21 5.94 3.74
CA VAL A 60 -8.14 4.48 3.56
C VAL A 60 -7.58 3.87 4.84
N TYR A 61 -8.33 2.97 5.47
CA TYR A 61 -7.89 2.33 6.71
C TYR A 61 -6.75 1.35 6.42
N LYS A 62 -5.64 1.50 7.14
CA LYS A 62 -4.47 0.63 7.01
C LYS A 62 -4.26 -0.20 8.26
N THR A 63 -4.09 -1.50 8.09
CA THR A 63 -3.49 -2.35 9.12
C THR A 63 -2.82 -3.56 8.50
N SER A 64 -1.91 -4.22 9.22
CA SER A 64 -1.25 -5.46 8.77
C SER A 64 -1.84 -6.65 9.50
N PHE A 65 -2.22 -7.71 8.79
CA PHE A 65 -2.67 -8.96 9.42
C PHE A 65 -1.50 -9.82 9.94
N ASP A 66 -0.33 -9.68 9.30
CA ASP A 66 0.91 -10.38 9.64
C ASP A 66 2.10 -9.42 9.72
N LYS A 67 3.07 -9.72 10.58
CA LYS A 67 4.39 -9.09 10.60
C LYS A 67 5.42 -10.15 10.23
N ALA A 68 5.58 -10.39 8.93
CA ALA A 68 6.43 -11.46 8.40
C ALA A 68 7.95 -11.26 8.61
N ASN A 69 8.37 -10.13 9.16
CA ASN A 69 9.77 -9.71 9.28
C ASN A 69 10.21 -9.45 10.74
N ARG A 70 9.60 -10.14 11.71
CA ARG A 70 10.03 -10.07 13.12
C ARG A 70 11.46 -10.61 13.26
N THR A 71 12.24 -9.97 14.14
CA THR A 71 13.61 -10.38 14.48
C THR A 71 13.67 -11.68 15.29
N SER A 72 12.59 -12.03 16.01
CA SER A 72 12.48 -13.29 16.76
C SER A 72 11.23 -14.07 16.36
N LEU A 73 11.33 -15.41 16.41
CA LEU A 73 10.22 -16.33 16.18
C LEU A 73 9.11 -16.22 17.25
N SER A 74 9.45 -15.75 18.45
CA SER A 74 8.52 -15.52 19.57
C SER A 74 7.71 -14.22 19.45
N GLY A 75 8.02 -13.36 18.48
CA GLY A 75 7.33 -12.09 18.31
C GLY A 75 5.88 -12.28 17.85
N LYS A 76 4.92 -11.58 18.50
CA LYS A 76 3.52 -11.56 18.04
C LYS A 76 3.42 -11.12 16.57
N ARG A 77 2.91 -12.00 15.72
CA ARG A 77 2.81 -11.81 14.27
C ARG A 77 1.47 -11.28 13.79
N GLY A 78 0.47 -11.20 14.66
CA GLY A 78 -0.84 -10.61 14.37
C GLY A 78 -1.90 -11.67 14.58
N MET A 79 -3.12 -11.42 14.12
CA MET A 79 -4.17 -12.46 14.17
C MET A 79 -4.09 -13.48 13.03
N GLY A 80 -3.20 -13.27 12.06
CA GLY A 80 -3.02 -14.15 10.91
C GLY A 80 -4.05 -13.91 9.81
N LEU A 81 -3.82 -14.54 8.66
CA LEU A 81 -4.60 -14.27 7.43
C LEU A 81 -6.09 -14.62 7.61
N SER A 82 -6.42 -15.86 7.97
CA SER A 82 -7.81 -16.33 8.03
C SER A 82 -8.69 -15.47 8.94
N ALA A 83 -8.23 -15.15 10.16
CA ALA A 83 -9.01 -14.34 11.09
C ALA A 83 -9.13 -12.86 10.65
N ALA A 84 -8.14 -12.33 9.93
CA ALA A 84 -8.17 -10.95 9.48
C ALA A 84 -9.14 -10.71 8.31
N LEU A 85 -9.43 -11.73 7.50
CA LEU A 85 -10.34 -11.61 6.34
C LEU A 85 -11.74 -11.12 6.75
N ASP A 86 -12.29 -11.71 7.82
CA ASP A 86 -13.60 -11.34 8.35
C ASP A 86 -13.59 -9.91 8.88
N VAL A 87 -12.52 -9.51 9.59
CA VAL A 87 -12.38 -8.16 10.14
C VAL A 87 -12.26 -7.11 9.04
N PHE A 88 -11.51 -7.37 7.97
CA PHE A 88 -11.44 -6.47 6.81
C PHE A 88 -12.81 -6.32 6.13
N SER A 89 -13.52 -7.42 5.92
CA SER A 89 -14.87 -7.43 5.34
C SER A 89 -15.85 -6.64 6.20
N GLU A 90 -15.76 -6.78 7.51
CA GLU A 90 -16.60 -6.07 8.46
C GLU A 90 -16.32 -4.57 8.46
N ILE A 91 -15.06 -4.13 8.49
CA ILE A 91 -14.71 -2.71 8.43
C ILE A 91 -15.28 -2.06 7.16
N ARG A 92 -15.17 -2.74 6.02
CA ARG A 92 -15.69 -2.24 4.75
C ARG A 92 -17.21 -2.15 4.75
N SER A 93 -17.90 -3.20 5.21
CA SER A 93 -19.37 -3.26 5.17
C SER A 93 -20.04 -2.38 6.24
N SER A 94 -19.52 -2.37 7.47
CA SER A 94 -20.11 -1.63 8.60
C SER A 94 -19.72 -0.16 8.63
N LEU A 95 -18.47 0.18 8.25
CA LEU A 95 -17.98 1.56 8.30
C LEU A 95 -17.89 2.20 6.92
N GLY A 96 -18.06 1.47 5.82
CA GLY A 96 -17.91 2.02 4.46
C GLY A 96 -16.50 2.53 4.16
N LEU A 97 -15.49 2.11 4.93
CA LEU A 97 -14.11 2.54 4.75
C LEU A 97 -13.40 1.60 3.79
N PRO A 98 -12.71 2.12 2.76
CA PRO A 98 -11.80 1.31 1.99
C PRO A 98 -10.60 0.88 2.87
N VAL A 99 -10.03 -0.29 2.58
CA VAL A 99 -8.96 -0.86 3.39
C VAL A 99 -7.72 -1.23 2.57
N VAL A 100 -6.55 -1.08 3.20
CA VAL A 100 -5.25 -1.51 2.70
C VAL A 100 -4.54 -2.42 3.71
N THR A 101 -3.92 -3.49 3.20
CA THR A 101 -2.99 -4.32 3.98
C THR A 101 -1.76 -4.67 3.14
N ASP A 102 -0.66 -4.99 3.80
CA ASP A 102 0.52 -5.56 3.15
C ASP A 102 0.35 -7.04 2.81
N VAL A 103 0.97 -7.46 1.70
CA VAL A 103 1.08 -8.86 1.26
C VAL A 103 2.54 -9.30 1.24
N HIS A 104 2.79 -10.52 1.69
CA HIS A 104 4.15 -11.06 1.86
C HIS A 104 4.45 -12.21 0.90
N GLU A 105 3.42 -12.88 0.38
CA GLU A 105 3.55 -14.02 -0.53
C GLU A 105 2.54 -13.90 -1.68
N ALA A 106 2.90 -14.38 -2.87
CA ALA A 106 2.04 -14.30 -4.05
C ALA A 106 0.68 -14.98 -3.86
N ALA A 107 0.65 -16.08 -3.11
CA ALA A 107 -0.59 -16.82 -2.81
C ALA A 107 -1.59 -16.02 -1.95
N GLN A 108 -1.11 -15.02 -1.18
CA GLN A 108 -1.96 -14.20 -0.33
C GLN A 108 -2.77 -13.16 -1.13
N CYS A 109 -2.27 -12.77 -2.32
CA CYS A 109 -2.84 -11.67 -3.10
C CYS A 109 -4.31 -11.91 -3.48
N ALA A 110 -4.64 -13.09 -4.02
CA ALA A 110 -5.99 -13.40 -4.49
C ALA A 110 -7.01 -13.38 -3.33
N THR A 111 -6.70 -14.09 -2.24
CA THR A 111 -7.58 -14.16 -1.06
C THR A 111 -7.79 -12.79 -0.43
N LEU A 112 -6.72 -11.99 -0.26
CA LEU A 112 -6.87 -10.65 0.31
C LEU A 112 -7.63 -9.72 -0.61
N ALA A 113 -7.45 -9.83 -1.92
CA ALA A 113 -8.15 -9.01 -2.89
C ALA A 113 -9.68 -9.19 -2.85
N GLU A 114 -10.22 -10.24 -2.25
CA GLU A 114 -11.68 -10.36 -2.04
C GLU A 114 -12.17 -9.34 -1.00
N VAL A 115 -11.35 -9.07 0.01
CA VAL A 115 -11.76 -8.33 1.21
C VAL A 115 -11.04 -6.98 1.39
N VAL A 116 -10.06 -6.65 0.55
CA VAL A 116 -9.34 -5.35 0.59
C VAL A 116 -9.37 -4.61 -0.74
N ASP A 117 -9.22 -3.29 -0.68
CA ASP A 117 -9.26 -2.42 -1.86
C ASP A 117 -7.86 -2.15 -2.45
N VAL A 118 -6.83 -2.23 -1.59
CA VAL A 118 -5.43 -1.98 -1.94
C VAL A 118 -4.53 -3.08 -1.38
N LEU A 119 -3.67 -3.63 -2.22
CA LEU A 119 -2.58 -4.53 -1.82
C LEU A 119 -1.29 -3.72 -1.71
N GLN A 120 -0.69 -3.69 -0.51
CA GLN A 120 0.57 -3.01 -0.29
C GLN A 120 1.75 -3.98 -0.42
N ILE A 121 2.72 -3.63 -1.26
CA ILE A 121 3.98 -4.38 -1.40
C ILE A 121 5.01 -3.82 -0.41
N PRO A 122 5.52 -4.63 0.54
CA PRO A 122 6.56 -4.21 1.49
C PRO A 122 7.85 -3.77 0.81
N ALA A 123 8.59 -2.87 1.48
CA ALA A 123 9.83 -2.28 0.96
C ALA A 123 10.89 -3.34 0.59
N PHE A 124 11.05 -4.39 1.39
CA PHE A 124 11.98 -5.49 1.10
C PHE A 124 11.56 -6.37 -0.08
N MET A 125 10.28 -6.34 -0.44
CA MET A 125 9.71 -7.17 -1.49
C MET A 125 9.44 -6.38 -2.78
N CYS A 126 9.80 -5.10 -2.84
CA CYS A 126 9.52 -4.20 -3.97
C CYS A 126 10.13 -4.64 -5.31
N ARG A 127 11.06 -5.61 -5.33
CA ARG A 127 11.67 -6.17 -6.54
C ARG A 127 11.19 -7.58 -6.90
N GLN A 128 10.40 -8.24 -6.04
CA GLN A 128 9.97 -9.63 -6.22
C GLN A 128 8.95 -9.73 -7.34
N THR A 129 9.41 -10.11 -8.54
CA THR A 129 8.60 -10.09 -9.78
C THR A 129 7.30 -10.89 -9.62
N ASP A 130 7.36 -12.10 -9.08
CA ASP A 130 6.18 -12.96 -8.96
C ASP A 130 5.12 -12.37 -8.01
N LEU A 131 5.56 -11.73 -6.92
CA LEU A 131 4.66 -11.03 -6.00
C LEU A 131 4.00 -9.82 -6.68
N LEU A 132 4.77 -9.02 -7.42
CA LEU A 132 4.26 -7.86 -8.16
C LEU A 132 3.24 -8.29 -9.22
N VAL A 133 3.56 -9.34 -9.98
CA VAL A 133 2.68 -9.92 -11.01
C VAL A 133 1.40 -10.47 -10.36
N ALA A 134 1.52 -11.20 -9.26
CA ALA A 134 0.37 -11.76 -8.54
C ALA A 134 -0.56 -10.64 -8.01
N ALA A 135 0.01 -9.60 -7.40
CA ALA A 135 -0.75 -8.44 -6.95
C ALA A 135 -1.43 -7.70 -8.12
N ALA A 136 -0.71 -7.50 -9.23
CA ALA A 136 -1.24 -6.86 -10.43
C ALA A 136 -2.47 -7.62 -10.99
N LYS A 137 -2.37 -8.95 -11.10
CA LYS A 137 -3.41 -9.84 -11.63
C LYS A 137 -4.71 -9.83 -10.83
N THR A 138 -4.70 -9.34 -9.58
CA THR A 138 -5.93 -9.20 -8.78
C THR A 138 -6.83 -8.06 -9.24
N GLY A 139 -6.31 -7.12 -10.02
CA GLY A 139 -7.02 -5.89 -10.42
C GLY A 139 -7.20 -4.86 -9.29
N ARG A 140 -6.81 -5.18 -8.05
CA ARG A 140 -6.79 -4.22 -6.93
C ARG A 140 -5.71 -3.17 -7.13
N VAL A 141 -5.85 -2.04 -6.43
CA VAL A 141 -4.79 -1.02 -6.42
C VAL A 141 -3.54 -1.61 -5.78
N VAL A 142 -2.38 -1.42 -6.42
CA VAL A 142 -1.09 -1.91 -5.91
C VAL A 142 -0.29 -0.73 -5.37
N LYS A 143 -0.06 -0.71 -4.05
CA LYS A 143 0.71 0.33 -3.38
C LYS A 143 2.10 -0.19 -3.02
N VAL A 144 3.14 0.25 -3.70
CA VAL A 144 4.50 -0.26 -3.49
C VAL A 144 5.33 0.68 -2.63
N LYS A 145 5.90 0.16 -1.54
CA LYS A 145 6.91 0.89 -0.78
C LYS A 145 8.26 0.81 -1.47
N LYS A 146 8.89 1.97 -1.70
CA LYS A 146 10.28 2.02 -2.16
C LYS A 146 11.17 1.38 -1.10
N GLY A 147 12.02 0.44 -1.52
CA GLY A 147 13.07 -0.11 -0.66
C GLY A 147 13.98 1.00 -0.15
N GLN A 148 14.39 0.95 1.11
CA GLN A 148 15.38 1.92 1.64
C GLN A 148 16.74 1.83 0.94
N PHE A 149 16.96 0.75 0.19
CA PHE A 149 18.13 0.48 -0.65
C PHE A 149 17.91 0.81 -2.14
N LEU A 150 16.74 1.34 -2.53
CA LEU A 150 16.44 1.74 -3.90
C LEU A 150 16.61 3.25 -4.08
N ALA A 151 17.23 3.62 -5.19
CA ALA A 151 17.15 4.97 -5.72
C ALA A 151 15.73 5.26 -6.26
N PRO A 152 15.27 6.53 -6.25
CA PRO A 152 13.92 6.87 -6.70
C PRO A 152 13.67 6.54 -8.18
N TRP A 153 14.66 6.72 -9.07
CA TRP A 153 14.51 6.42 -10.50
C TRP A 153 14.36 4.93 -10.81
N ASP A 154 14.72 4.03 -9.88
CA ASP A 154 14.52 2.59 -10.05
C ASP A 154 13.06 2.18 -9.89
N MET A 155 12.22 3.03 -9.27
CA MET A 155 10.79 2.75 -9.13
C MET A 155 10.06 2.68 -10.47
N LYS A 156 10.60 3.28 -11.55
CA LYS A 156 10.06 3.11 -12.91
C LYS A 156 9.97 1.65 -13.33
N ASN A 157 10.96 0.84 -12.94
CA ASN A 157 11.01 -0.58 -13.28
C ASN A 157 9.98 -1.38 -12.47
N VAL A 158 9.75 -0.98 -11.22
CA VAL A 158 8.73 -1.57 -10.35
C VAL A 158 7.32 -1.29 -10.90
N VAL A 159 7.05 -0.04 -11.27
CA VAL A 159 5.80 0.37 -11.90
C VAL A 159 5.60 -0.39 -13.22
N ALA A 160 6.63 -0.45 -14.08
CA ALA A 160 6.55 -1.15 -15.37
C ALA A 160 6.23 -2.65 -15.22
N LYS A 161 6.72 -3.34 -14.18
CA LYS A 161 6.33 -4.74 -13.92
C LYS A 161 4.85 -4.89 -13.61
N ILE A 162 4.27 -3.97 -12.84
CA ILE A 162 2.85 -4.01 -12.46
C ILE A 162 1.97 -3.65 -13.66
N THR A 163 2.29 -2.56 -14.36
CA THR A 163 1.50 -2.13 -15.51
C THR A 163 1.64 -3.07 -16.71
N GLY A 164 2.85 -3.60 -16.95
CA GLY A 164 3.10 -4.66 -17.93
C GLY A 164 2.41 -6.00 -17.59
N SER A 165 1.98 -6.17 -16.34
CA SER A 165 1.13 -7.29 -15.90
C SER A 165 -0.37 -6.98 -15.98
N GLY A 166 -0.75 -5.86 -16.61
CA GLY A 166 -2.14 -5.50 -16.90
C GLY A 166 -2.84 -4.62 -15.87
N ASN A 167 -2.13 -4.05 -14.87
CA ASN A 167 -2.75 -3.23 -13.83
C ASN A 167 -2.22 -1.78 -13.83
N PRO A 168 -3.02 -0.78 -14.23
CA PRO A 168 -2.60 0.62 -14.26
C PRO A 168 -2.75 1.33 -12.89
N ASN A 169 -3.41 0.71 -11.92
CA ASN A 169 -3.72 1.32 -10.62
C ASN A 169 -2.57 1.12 -9.63
N VAL A 170 -1.49 1.88 -9.84
CA VAL A 170 -0.27 1.78 -9.05
C VAL A 170 -0.07 3.04 -8.22
N LEU A 171 0.31 2.87 -6.95
CA LEU A 171 0.76 3.94 -6.07
C LEU A 171 2.21 3.66 -5.65
N VAL A 172 3.10 4.64 -5.71
CA VAL A 172 4.48 4.50 -5.22
C VAL A 172 4.62 5.22 -3.88
N THR A 173 5.32 4.62 -2.91
CA THR A 173 5.42 5.16 -1.55
C THR A 173 6.87 5.40 -1.15
N GLU A 174 7.23 6.65 -0.84
CA GLU A 174 8.48 7.01 -0.17
C GLU A 174 8.41 6.62 1.32
N ARG A 175 9.52 6.12 1.88
CA ARG A 175 9.67 5.74 3.28
C ARG A 175 11.11 5.92 3.81
N GLY A 176 11.90 6.81 3.22
CA GLY A 176 13.31 7.00 3.53
C GLY A 176 14.27 6.08 2.76
N ALA A 177 15.55 6.43 2.76
CA ALA A 177 16.66 5.66 2.24
C ALA A 177 17.73 5.44 3.32
N SER A 178 18.47 4.34 3.25
CA SER A 178 19.54 4.01 4.20
C SER A 178 20.62 5.10 4.21
N PHE A 179 20.96 5.59 5.39
CA PHE A 179 22.00 6.59 5.60
C PHE A 179 23.00 6.11 6.64
N GLY A 180 23.99 5.31 6.20
CA GLY A 180 24.88 4.59 7.11
C GLY A 180 24.17 3.46 7.84
N TYR A 181 24.62 3.15 9.05
CA TYR A 181 24.03 2.09 9.87
C TYR A 181 22.86 2.61 10.70
N ASN A 182 21.79 1.80 10.80
CA ASN A 182 20.63 2.01 11.67
C ASN A 182 19.90 3.35 11.52
N THR A 183 20.11 4.06 10.40
CA THR A 183 19.56 5.39 10.17
C THR A 183 18.96 5.49 8.77
N LEU A 184 17.87 6.23 8.67
CA LEU A 184 17.22 6.58 7.41
C LEU A 184 17.22 8.10 7.24
N VAL A 185 17.24 8.53 5.98
CA VAL A 185 17.01 9.93 5.60
C VAL A 185 15.97 9.99 4.48
N VAL A 186 15.13 11.02 4.52
CA VAL A 186 14.22 11.34 3.42
C VAL A 186 14.91 12.30 2.48
N ASP A 187 15.31 11.81 1.31
CA ASP A 187 15.70 12.67 0.20
C ASP A 187 14.44 13.27 -0.42
N MET A 188 14.11 14.52 -0.10
CA MET A 188 12.89 15.18 -0.61
C MET A 188 12.85 15.29 -2.15
N ARG A 189 13.98 15.12 -2.85
CA ARG A 189 14.03 15.05 -4.32
C ARG A 189 13.40 13.75 -4.84
N SER A 190 13.30 12.72 -4.02
CA SER A 190 12.72 11.44 -4.41
C SER A 190 11.23 11.56 -4.78
N LEU A 191 10.50 12.47 -4.15
CA LEU A 191 9.07 12.66 -4.37
C LEU A 191 8.79 13.11 -5.81
N PRO A 192 9.37 14.22 -6.33
CA PRO A 192 9.20 14.61 -7.72
C PRO A 192 9.81 13.59 -8.71
N ILE A 193 10.96 12.99 -8.40
CA ILE A 193 11.58 11.98 -9.28
C ILE A 193 10.66 10.75 -9.43
N MET A 194 10.04 10.27 -8.35
CA MET A 194 9.08 9.16 -8.44
C MET A 194 7.79 9.57 -9.15
N ALA A 195 7.39 10.84 -9.09
CA ALA A 195 6.22 11.33 -9.83
C ALA A 195 6.43 11.26 -11.35
N GLU A 196 7.67 11.29 -11.85
CA GLU A 196 8.00 11.08 -13.27
C GLU A 196 7.61 9.68 -13.79
N THR A 197 7.36 8.71 -12.89
CA THR A 197 6.81 7.41 -13.29
C THR A 197 5.38 7.50 -13.81
N GLY A 198 4.67 8.60 -13.53
CA GLY A 198 3.26 8.81 -13.85
C GLY A 198 2.28 8.28 -12.79
N ALA A 199 2.76 7.54 -11.79
CA ALA A 199 1.95 7.05 -10.68
C ALA A 199 1.84 8.09 -9.54
N PRO A 200 0.72 8.16 -8.80
CA PRO A 200 0.63 8.98 -7.60
C PRO A 200 1.66 8.56 -6.55
N VAL A 201 2.30 9.56 -5.94
CA VAL A 201 3.32 9.37 -4.90
C VAL A 201 2.71 9.57 -3.53
N ILE A 202 2.94 8.60 -2.65
CA ILE A 202 2.55 8.61 -1.24
C ILE A 202 3.82 8.81 -0.40
N PHE A 203 3.71 9.55 0.70
CA PHE A 203 4.79 9.68 1.68
C PHE A 203 4.42 8.96 2.99
N ASP A 204 5.21 7.96 3.37
CA ASP A 204 5.07 7.25 4.64
C ASP A 204 5.89 7.92 5.74
N ALA A 205 5.29 8.94 6.35
CA ALA A 205 5.94 9.73 7.39
C ALA A 205 6.30 8.91 8.66
N THR A 206 5.65 7.76 8.90
CA THR A 206 5.88 6.95 10.11
C THR A 206 7.14 6.10 10.02
N HIS A 207 7.52 5.65 8.83
CA HIS A 207 8.65 4.71 8.64
C HIS A 207 9.90 5.35 8.05
N SER A 208 9.86 6.67 7.85
CA SER A 208 10.87 7.51 7.20
C SER A 208 12.02 7.91 8.10
#